data_AF-A0A3N5US20-F1
#
_entry.id   AF-A0A3N5US20-F1
#
_cell.length_a   1.000
_cell.length_b   1.000
_cell.length_c   1.000
_cell.angle_alpha   90.00
_cell.angle_beta   90.00
_cell.angle_gamma   90.00
#
_symmetry.space_group_name_H-M   'P 1'
#
loop_
_entity.id
_entity.type
_entity.pdbx_description
1 polymer ?
#
loop_
_entity_poly.entity_id
_entity_poly.type
_entity_poly.pdbx_seq_one_letter_code
_entity_poly.pdbx_strand_id
1 'polypeptide(L)'
;MATDPAVVAGAKQIVQRCLGLSKGQNLLIFADSTTSELGSIIAEAAEELAIQSTIIFVPIPLQRRIPNELDLSLLAQGAAKEARAILTCVNPSPDCLPFRHRILETQWSARTRIGHMPGGNLKVLKLANVDFNKLIADCHCLEIVLARGRTLELVSTAHAGTAHHLKVDIGGWERLPVASDGVISEGVWGNVPSGETYIAPIEGSANGSVVINGSIPGLIIKRNEQIVLHFERGRLTYIEPDNPTAQYLQEKQIKQAMDKGDENWRNLAEIGIGLNPAVHRLTGNMLFDEKAAKTAHIALGSNTFMGGRVDSAIHCDMVIKAPTIIVDGKTLVHRGRLRFMESEWRESYTQVSLLESPLQAATSVARSGTEAVSQNHLLSRVLRPEPGRVSACFIGNDETSKLAHGLYGLLPRDSEWMEISDLFGSSNSDPDTVRRVLHLVWEYGLINYR
;
A
#
# COMPACT_ATOMS: atom_id res chain seq x y z
N MET A 1 -10.49 -15.10 -31.95
CA MET A 1 -9.52 -14.04 -32.29
C MET A 1 -8.30 -14.25 -31.42
N ALA A 2 -7.08 -14.02 -31.92
CA ALA A 2 -5.90 -14.12 -31.07
C ALA A 2 -5.99 -13.07 -29.94
N THR A 3 -5.81 -13.51 -28.70
CA THR A 3 -5.80 -12.64 -27.52
C THR A 3 -4.67 -11.62 -27.64
N ASP A 4 -4.95 -10.35 -27.34
CA ASP A 4 -3.97 -9.26 -27.39
C ASP A 4 -2.73 -9.61 -26.54
N PRO A 5 -1.50 -9.55 -27.10
CA PRO A 5 -0.29 -9.91 -26.36
C PRO A 5 -0.10 -9.15 -25.04
N ALA A 6 -0.56 -7.90 -24.94
CA ALA A 6 -0.47 -7.12 -23.71
C ALA A 6 -1.39 -7.66 -22.61
N VAL A 7 -2.54 -8.25 -22.99
CA VAL A 7 -3.47 -8.90 -22.07
C VAL A 7 -2.85 -10.19 -21.53
N VAL A 8 -2.28 -11.01 -22.41
CA VAL A 8 -1.59 -12.27 -22.03
C VAL A 8 -0.40 -11.97 -21.13
N ALA A 9 0.42 -10.96 -21.48
CA ALA A 9 1.54 -10.53 -20.65
C ALA A 9 1.08 -10.11 -19.25
N GLY A 10 0.04 -9.29 -19.15
CA GLY A 10 -0.54 -8.88 -17.88
C GLY A 10 -1.06 -10.05 -17.04
N ALA A 11 -1.75 -11.02 -17.65
CA ALA A 11 -2.21 -12.22 -16.96
C ALA A 11 -1.04 -13.05 -16.41
N LYS A 12 0.04 -13.24 -17.19
CA LYS A 12 1.26 -13.92 -16.72
C LYS A 12 1.92 -13.18 -15.56
N GLN A 13 1.98 -11.84 -15.62
CA GLN A 13 2.52 -11.04 -14.53
C GLN A 13 1.71 -11.20 -13.24
N ILE A 14 0.38 -11.23 -13.31
CA ILE A 14 -0.47 -11.47 -12.12
C ILE A 14 -0.13 -12.83 -11.50
N VAL A 15 -0.03 -13.88 -12.31
CA VAL A 15 0.25 -15.24 -11.83
C VAL A 15 1.65 -15.35 -11.22
N GLN A 16 2.68 -14.86 -11.91
CA GLN A 16 4.08 -15.06 -11.51
C GLN A 16 4.59 -14.03 -10.51
N ARG A 17 4.20 -12.76 -10.66
CA ARG A 17 4.73 -11.66 -9.84
C ARG A 17 3.79 -11.33 -8.69
N CYS A 18 2.50 -11.13 -8.97
CA CYS A 18 1.56 -10.80 -7.89
C CYS A 18 1.31 -11.97 -6.95
N LEU A 19 0.99 -13.14 -7.51
CA LEU A 19 0.69 -14.33 -6.72
C LEU A 19 1.95 -15.16 -6.41
N GLY A 20 3.10 -14.82 -7.01
CA GLY A 20 4.38 -15.49 -6.74
C GLY A 20 4.32 -17.00 -7.02
N LEU A 21 3.52 -17.43 -7.99
CA LEU A 21 3.31 -18.85 -8.26
C LEU A 21 4.45 -19.43 -9.10
N SER A 22 4.84 -20.64 -8.74
CA SER A 22 5.86 -21.45 -9.41
C SER A 22 5.24 -22.68 -10.06
N LYS A 23 5.97 -23.30 -11.00
CA LYS A 23 5.57 -24.55 -11.68
C LYS A 23 5.08 -25.61 -10.68
N GLY A 24 3.93 -26.22 -10.99
CA GLY A 24 3.30 -27.27 -10.18
C GLY A 24 2.52 -26.77 -8.97
N GLN A 25 2.42 -25.45 -8.74
CA GLN A 25 1.54 -24.89 -7.73
C GLN A 25 0.12 -24.66 -8.27
N ASN A 26 -0.83 -24.47 -7.35
CA ASN A 26 -2.25 -24.43 -7.65
C ASN A 26 -2.82 -23.01 -7.48
N LEU A 27 -3.56 -22.56 -8.49
CA LEU A 27 -4.31 -21.30 -8.52
C LEU A 27 -5.81 -21.59 -8.48
N LEU A 28 -6.53 -20.96 -7.55
CA LEU A 28 -8.00 -20.92 -7.57
C LEU A 28 -8.48 -19.56 -8.09
N ILE A 29 -9.36 -19.55 -9.07
CA ILE A 29 -9.97 -18.33 -9.61
C ILE A 29 -11.46 -18.35 -9.32
N PHE A 30 -11.95 -17.36 -8.58
CA PHE A 30 -13.39 -17.09 -8.49
C PHE A 30 -13.77 -16.14 -9.61
N ALA A 31 -14.72 -16.54 -10.46
CA ALA A 31 -15.21 -15.76 -11.58
C ALA A 31 -16.74 -15.72 -11.62
N ASP A 32 -17.32 -14.78 -12.35
CA ASP A 32 -18.76 -14.73 -12.62
C ASP A 32 -19.04 -14.32 -14.06
N SER A 33 -20.31 -14.07 -14.40
CA SER A 33 -20.71 -13.74 -15.78
C SER A 33 -20.10 -12.43 -16.31
N THR A 34 -19.56 -11.57 -15.45
CA THR A 34 -18.90 -10.31 -15.82
C THR A 34 -17.40 -10.43 -16.00
N THR A 35 -16.79 -11.51 -15.48
CA THR A 35 -15.34 -11.70 -15.44
C THR A 35 -14.89 -13.05 -16.02
N SER A 36 -15.81 -13.85 -16.56
CA SER A 36 -15.52 -15.20 -17.08
C SER A 36 -14.42 -15.20 -18.14
N GLU A 37 -14.49 -14.28 -19.12
CA GLU A 37 -13.46 -14.13 -20.15
C GLU A 37 -12.08 -13.83 -19.55
N LEU A 38 -12.02 -12.91 -18.58
CA LEU A 38 -10.80 -12.60 -17.85
C LEU A 38 -10.27 -13.81 -17.08
N GLY A 39 -11.16 -14.56 -16.40
CA GLY A 39 -10.80 -15.75 -15.64
C GLY A 39 -10.19 -16.85 -16.53
N SER A 40 -10.77 -17.07 -17.71
CA SER A 40 -10.24 -18.00 -18.71
C SER A 40 -8.84 -17.60 -19.17
N ILE A 41 -8.61 -16.32 -19.50
CA ILE A 41 -7.28 -15.86 -19.95
C ILE A 41 -6.22 -16.02 -18.85
N ILE A 42 -6.57 -15.81 -17.59
CA ILE A 42 -5.64 -16.02 -16.47
C ILE A 42 -5.34 -17.51 -16.29
N ALA A 43 -6.34 -18.39 -16.44
CA ALA A 43 -6.13 -19.83 -16.40
C ALA A 43 -5.25 -20.32 -17.55
N GLU A 44 -5.47 -19.84 -18.77
CA GLU A 44 -4.60 -20.11 -19.93
C GLU A 44 -3.16 -19.64 -19.67
N ALA A 45 -3.00 -18.43 -19.12
CA ALA A 45 -1.68 -17.93 -18.74
C ALA A 45 -1.01 -18.78 -17.64
N ALA A 46 -1.78 -19.30 -16.68
CA ALA A 46 -1.28 -20.21 -15.66
C ALA A 46 -0.85 -21.56 -16.27
N GLU A 47 -1.63 -22.11 -17.20
CA GLU A 47 -1.30 -23.34 -17.92
C GLU A 47 0.00 -23.22 -18.71
N GLU A 48 0.19 -22.12 -19.44
CA GLU A 48 1.45 -21.82 -20.16
C GLU A 48 2.67 -21.75 -19.22
N LEU A 49 2.44 -21.46 -17.94
CA LEU A 49 3.45 -21.40 -16.88
C LEU A 49 3.57 -22.72 -16.10
N ALA A 50 2.87 -23.77 -16.53
CA ALA A 50 2.77 -25.07 -15.88
C ALA A 50 2.28 -24.97 -14.42
N ILE A 51 1.31 -24.10 -14.18
CA ILE A 51 0.57 -23.92 -12.92
C ILE A 51 -0.83 -24.51 -13.11
N GLN A 52 -1.27 -25.34 -12.16
CA GLN A 52 -2.61 -25.90 -12.21
C GLN A 52 -3.61 -24.84 -11.77
N SER A 53 -4.69 -24.65 -12.53
CA SER A 53 -5.73 -23.69 -12.18
C SER A 53 -7.11 -24.34 -12.11
N THR A 54 -7.88 -23.98 -11.08
CA THR A 54 -9.30 -24.30 -10.95
C THR A 54 -10.10 -23.01 -11.02
N ILE A 55 -11.15 -22.98 -11.85
CA ILE A 55 -12.09 -21.86 -11.90
C ILE A 55 -13.39 -22.28 -11.22
N ILE A 56 -13.84 -21.50 -10.24
CA ILE A 56 -15.19 -21.61 -9.66
C ILE A 56 -16.02 -20.44 -10.17
N PHE A 57 -17.06 -20.78 -10.93
CA PHE A 57 -18.04 -19.81 -11.38
C PHE A 57 -19.09 -19.56 -10.30
N VAL A 58 -19.22 -18.32 -9.86
CA VAL A 58 -20.13 -17.90 -8.79
C VAL A 58 -21.17 -16.93 -9.36
N PRO A 59 -22.43 -17.36 -9.55
CA PRO A 59 -23.48 -16.48 -10.05
C PRO A 59 -23.66 -15.24 -9.16
N ILE A 60 -23.85 -14.06 -9.77
CA ILE A 60 -24.09 -12.79 -9.04
C ILE A 60 -25.23 -12.91 -8.00
N PRO A 61 -26.37 -13.58 -8.29
CA PRO A 61 -27.41 -13.77 -7.28
C PRO A 61 -26.95 -14.53 -6.03
N LEU A 62 -25.95 -15.42 -6.14
CA LEU A 62 -25.37 -16.12 -5.00
C LEU A 62 -24.42 -15.21 -4.21
N GLN A 63 -23.63 -14.38 -4.90
CA GLN A 63 -22.76 -13.40 -4.25
C GLN A 63 -23.56 -12.43 -3.35
N ARG A 64 -24.74 -12.01 -3.82
CA ARG A 64 -25.68 -11.17 -3.06
C ARG A 64 -26.34 -11.86 -1.87
N ARG A 65 -26.27 -13.20 -1.78
CA ARG A 65 -26.89 -14.00 -0.72
C ARG A 65 -25.95 -14.33 0.43
N ILE A 66 -24.62 -14.19 0.28
CA ILE A 66 -23.67 -14.46 1.38
C ILE A 66 -23.96 -13.69 2.67
N PRO A 67 -24.53 -12.47 2.69
CA PRO A 67 -24.99 -11.88 3.94
C PRO A 67 -25.95 -12.79 4.75
N ASN A 68 -26.63 -13.73 4.07
CA ASN A 68 -27.63 -14.65 4.61
C ASN A 68 -27.18 -16.12 4.65
N GLU A 69 -26.04 -16.48 4.03
CA GLU A 69 -25.47 -17.83 4.01
C GLU A 69 -24.14 -17.81 4.79
N LEU A 70 -24.02 -18.62 5.84
CA LEU A 70 -22.90 -18.53 6.79
C LEU A 70 -21.51 -18.85 6.18
N ASP A 71 -21.44 -19.60 5.08
CA ASP A 71 -20.19 -20.08 4.51
C ASP A 71 -20.21 -20.27 2.98
N LEU A 72 -19.01 -20.27 2.36
CA LEU A 72 -18.82 -20.73 0.98
C LEU A 72 -19.18 -22.21 0.85
N SER A 73 -19.52 -22.68 -0.36
CA SER A 73 -19.79 -24.10 -0.61
C SER A 73 -18.59 -24.98 -0.19
N LEU A 74 -18.84 -26.21 0.27
CA LEU A 74 -17.76 -27.14 0.68
C LEU A 74 -16.74 -27.38 -0.44
N LEU A 75 -17.18 -27.36 -1.70
CA LEU A 75 -16.31 -27.46 -2.87
C LEU A 75 -15.38 -26.24 -2.98
N ALA A 76 -15.92 -25.03 -2.81
CA ALA A 76 -15.10 -23.82 -2.80
C ALA A 76 -14.12 -23.78 -1.63
N GLN A 77 -14.54 -24.23 -0.45
CA GLN A 77 -13.66 -24.32 0.71
C GLN A 77 -12.53 -25.33 0.51
N GLY A 78 -12.82 -26.51 -0.03
CA GLY A 78 -11.82 -27.54 -0.34
C GLY A 78 -10.78 -27.03 -1.34
N ALA A 79 -11.24 -26.48 -2.46
CA ALA A 79 -10.36 -25.91 -3.48
C ALA A 79 -9.50 -24.76 -2.93
N ALA A 80 -10.08 -23.88 -2.09
CA ALA A 80 -9.36 -22.76 -1.50
C ALA A 80 -8.29 -23.20 -0.49
N LYS A 81 -8.52 -24.29 0.26
CA LYS A 81 -7.54 -24.87 1.19
C LYS A 81 -6.35 -25.51 0.48
N GLU A 82 -6.56 -26.09 -0.71
CA GLU A 82 -5.49 -26.70 -1.52
C GLU A 82 -4.72 -25.67 -2.36
N ALA A 83 -5.34 -24.51 -2.63
CA ALA A 83 -4.77 -23.50 -3.48
C ALA A 83 -3.58 -22.78 -2.82
N ARG A 84 -2.50 -22.64 -3.60
CA ARG A 84 -1.34 -21.83 -3.20
C ARG A 84 -1.64 -20.34 -3.32
N ALA A 85 -2.48 -19.98 -4.29
CA ALA A 85 -3.03 -18.65 -4.42
C ALA A 85 -4.49 -18.67 -4.86
N ILE A 86 -5.25 -17.66 -4.43
CA ILE A 86 -6.63 -17.43 -4.79
C ILE A 86 -6.69 -16.08 -5.52
N LEU A 87 -7.48 -16.00 -6.59
CA LEU A 87 -7.77 -14.74 -7.27
C LEU A 87 -9.28 -14.52 -7.32
N THR A 88 -9.74 -13.43 -6.73
CA THR A 88 -11.16 -13.06 -6.65
C THR A 88 -11.50 -12.07 -7.76
N CYS A 89 -12.00 -12.58 -8.88
CA CYS A 89 -12.44 -11.82 -10.05
C CYS A 89 -13.96 -11.84 -10.12
N VAL A 90 -14.66 -11.11 -9.26
CA VAL A 90 -16.14 -11.13 -9.23
C VAL A 90 -16.73 -9.73 -9.31
N ASN A 91 -18.06 -9.63 -9.26
CA ASN A 91 -18.79 -8.39 -9.46
C ASN A 91 -18.35 -7.28 -8.48
N PRO A 92 -18.08 -6.06 -8.97
CA PRO A 92 -17.61 -4.97 -8.11
C PRO A 92 -18.74 -4.27 -7.34
N SER A 93 -20.00 -4.62 -7.60
CA SER A 93 -21.14 -3.94 -6.99
C SER A 93 -21.10 -3.99 -5.45
N PRO A 94 -21.51 -2.93 -4.75
CA PRO A 94 -21.47 -2.88 -3.28
C PRO A 94 -22.24 -4.02 -2.60
N ASP A 95 -23.33 -4.48 -3.19
CA ASP A 95 -24.14 -5.61 -2.71
C ASP A 95 -23.43 -6.98 -2.78
N CYS A 96 -22.33 -7.07 -3.53
CA CYS A 96 -21.46 -8.25 -3.60
C CYS A 96 -20.22 -8.14 -2.70
N LEU A 97 -20.03 -7.01 -2.00
CA LEU A 97 -18.91 -6.80 -1.08
C LEU A 97 -18.82 -7.88 0.03
N PRO A 98 -19.92 -8.29 0.68
CA PRO A 98 -19.86 -9.31 1.73
C PRO A 98 -19.32 -10.66 1.23
N PHE A 99 -19.65 -11.06 0.00
CA PHE A 99 -19.08 -12.25 -0.63
C PHE A 99 -17.56 -12.15 -0.77
N ARG A 100 -17.06 -11.00 -1.23
CA ARG A 100 -15.63 -10.76 -1.42
C ARG A 100 -14.90 -10.76 -0.07
N HIS A 101 -15.45 -10.06 0.93
CA HIS A 101 -14.90 -10.06 2.30
C HIS A 101 -14.80 -11.47 2.86
N ARG A 102 -15.82 -12.31 2.67
CA ARG A 102 -15.79 -13.71 3.11
C ARG A 102 -14.61 -14.50 2.53
N ILE A 103 -14.21 -14.24 1.28
CA ILE A 103 -13.01 -14.88 0.69
C ILE A 103 -11.73 -14.32 1.32
N LEU A 104 -11.64 -13.00 1.47
CA LEU A 104 -10.43 -12.29 1.94
C LEU A 104 -10.13 -12.52 3.43
N GLU A 105 -11.18 -12.57 4.26
CA GLU A 105 -11.09 -12.74 5.71
C GLU A 105 -10.93 -14.22 6.12
N THR A 106 -11.18 -15.15 5.20
CA THR A 106 -10.98 -16.57 5.50
C THR A 106 -9.49 -16.89 5.47
N GLN A 107 -8.94 -17.23 6.63
CA GLN A 107 -7.58 -17.71 6.77
C GLN A 107 -7.45 -19.14 6.21
N TRP A 108 -7.41 -19.26 4.88
CA TRP A 108 -7.36 -20.55 4.17
C TRP A 108 -6.15 -21.40 4.58
N SER A 109 -4.98 -20.78 4.59
CA SER A 109 -3.75 -21.29 5.18
C SER A 109 -2.78 -20.14 5.42
N ALA A 110 -1.79 -20.34 6.30
CA ALA A 110 -0.69 -19.39 6.48
C ALA A 110 0.16 -19.16 5.22
N ARG A 111 -0.02 -19.98 4.18
CA ARG A 111 0.72 -19.92 2.92
C ARG A 111 -0.13 -19.42 1.75
N THR A 112 -1.44 -19.25 1.90
CA THR A 112 -2.29 -18.85 0.78
C THR A 112 -2.12 -17.35 0.51
N ARG A 113 -1.92 -16.98 -0.77
CA ARG A 113 -1.89 -15.59 -1.24
C ARG A 113 -3.19 -15.27 -1.92
N ILE A 114 -3.80 -14.11 -1.65
CA ILE A 114 -5.13 -13.80 -2.21
C ILE A 114 -5.09 -12.49 -3.01
N GLY A 115 -5.23 -12.58 -4.32
CA GLY A 115 -5.44 -11.41 -5.18
C GLY A 115 -6.91 -11.00 -5.22
N HIS A 116 -7.19 -9.71 -5.09
CA HIS A 116 -8.54 -9.15 -5.16
C HIS A 116 -8.63 -8.21 -6.37
N MET A 117 -9.48 -8.58 -7.34
CA MET A 117 -9.65 -7.83 -8.60
C MET A 117 -11.14 -7.78 -9.00
N PRO A 118 -12.01 -7.16 -8.19
CA PRO A 118 -13.42 -7.02 -8.52
C PRO A 118 -13.62 -6.16 -9.77
N GLY A 119 -14.52 -6.57 -10.66
CA GLY A 119 -14.81 -5.84 -11.91
C GLY A 119 -13.66 -5.83 -12.92
N GLY A 120 -12.71 -6.77 -12.79
CA GLY A 120 -11.63 -6.96 -13.77
C GLY A 120 -12.18 -7.22 -15.18
N ASN A 121 -11.48 -6.70 -16.18
CA ASN A 121 -11.73 -6.97 -17.59
C ASN A 121 -10.40 -6.97 -18.37
N LEU A 122 -10.45 -7.18 -19.69
CA LEU A 122 -9.23 -7.24 -20.50
C LEU A 122 -8.37 -5.97 -20.42
N LYS A 123 -8.96 -4.79 -20.23
CA LYS A 123 -8.19 -3.56 -20.04
C LYS A 123 -7.47 -3.56 -18.70
N VAL A 124 -8.08 -4.13 -17.66
CA VAL A 124 -7.48 -4.27 -16.33
C VAL A 124 -6.29 -5.21 -16.36
N LEU A 125 -6.35 -6.32 -17.13
CA LEU A 125 -5.19 -7.20 -17.30
C LEU A 125 -3.98 -6.43 -17.87
N LYS A 126 -4.20 -5.52 -18.82
CA LYS A 126 -3.12 -4.68 -19.37
C LYS A 126 -2.47 -3.77 -18.31
N LEU A 127 -3.20 -3.39 -17.26
CA LEU A 127 -2.67 -2.57 -16.16
C LEU A 127 -1.67 -3.33 -15.28
N ALA A 128 -1.69 -4.67 -15.32
CA ALA A 128 -0.68 -5.50 -14.67
C ALA A 128 0.58 -5.72 -15.55
N ASN A 129 0.56 -5.30 -16.82
CA ASN A 129 1.74 -5.39 -17.68
C ASN A 129 2.66 -4.19 -17.47
N VAL A 130 3.40 -4.21 -16.36
CA VAL A 130 4.32 -3.15 -15.94
C VAL A 130 5.71 -3.71 -15.63
N ASP A 131 6.71 -2.84 -15.57
CA ASP A 131 8.00 -3.18 -14.97
C ASP A 131 7.84 -3.26 -13.45
N PHE A 132 7.62 -4.47 -12.93
CA PHE A 132 7.45 -4.70 -11.49
C PHE A 132 8.68 -4.32 -10.68
N ASN A 133 9.90 -4.51 -11.22
CA ASN A 133 11.10 -4.16 -10.46
C ASN A 133 11.15 -2.65 -10.23
N LYS A 134 10.81 -1.87 -11.26
CA LYS A 134 10.69 -0.42 -11.12
C LYS A 134 9.52 -0.02 -10.22
N LEU A 135 8.36 -0.66 -10.35
CA LEU A 135 7.19 -0.35 -9.53
C LEU A 135 7.48 -0.57 -8.03
N ILE A 136 8.07 -1.72 -7.70
CA ILE A 136 8.50 -2.07 -6.34
C ILE A 136 9.51 -1.05 -5.81
N ALA A 137 10.52 -0.71 -6.61
CA ALA A 137 11.52 0.27 -6.22
C ALA A 137 10.91 1.65 -5.95
N ASP A 138 10.00 2.12 -6.81
CA ASP A 138 9.32 3.40 -6.63
C ASP A 138 8.41 3.39 -5.39
N CYS A 139 7.68 2.30 -5.13
CA CYS A 139 6.88 2.13 -3.91
C CYS A 139 7.76 2.18 -2.65
N HIS A 140 8.89 1.45 -2.65
CA HIS A 140 9.82 1.43 -1.51
C HIS A 140 10.49 2.79 -1.27
N CYS A 141 10.70 3.60 -2.32
CA CYS A 141 11.17 4.98 -2.17
C CYS A 141 10.15 5.84 -1.41
N LEU A 142 8.87 5.72 -1.74
CA LEU A 142 7.81 6.43 -1.02
C LEU A 142 7.65 5.92 0.41
N GLU A 143 7.72 4.60 0.58
CA GLU A 143 7.51 3.96 1.87
C GLU A 143 8.49 4.45 2.93
N ILE A 144 9.78 4.52 2.62
CA ILE A 144 10.77 5.01 3.59
C ILE A 144 10.54 6.48 3.94
N VAL A 145 10.16 7.30 2.96
CA VAL A 145 9.86 8.72 3.21
C VAL A 145 8.66 8.86 4.13
N LEU A 146 7.58 8.10 3.89
CA LEU A 146 6.37 8.17 4.71
C LEU A 146 6.54 7.54 6.11
N ALA A 147 7.32 6.46 6.22
CA ALA A 147 7.57 5.80 7.51
C ALA A 147 8.46 6.62 8.45
N ARG A 148 9.29 7.52 7.90
CA ARG A 148 10.19 8.37 8.69
C ARG A 148 9.71 9.80 8.83
N GLY A 149 9.05 10.29 7.80
CA GLY A 149 8.55 11.65 7.75
C GLY A 149 7.60 11.92 8.91
N ARG A 150 7.62 13.13 9.45
CA ARG A 150 6.70 13.54 10.51
C ARG A 150 5.58 14.42 10.01
N THR A 151 5.86 15.26 9.02
CA THR A 151 4.92 16.22 8.44
C THR A 151 4.83 16.05 6.94
N LEU A 152 3.62 16.07 6.40
CA LEU A 152 3.35 16.00 4.96
C LEU A 152 2.51 17.19 4.53
N GLU A 153 2.93 17.84 3.44
CA GLU A 153 2.20 18.89 2.76
C GLU A 153 1.84 18.44 1.34
N LEU A 154 0.55 18.37 1.07
CA LEU A 154 -0.03 18.08 -0.24
C LEU A 154 -0.48 19.39 -0.89
N VAL A 155 0.19 19.75 -1.98
CA VAL A 155 -0.12 20.94 -2.77
C VAL A 155 -0.80 20.52 -4.07
N SER A 156 -1.97 21.10 -4.30
CA SER A 156 -2.77 20.92 -5.52
C SER A 156 -3.10 22.28 -6.12
N THR A 157 -3.38 22.34 -7.42
CA THR A 157 -3.60 23.62 -8.12
C THR A 157 -4.95 23.62 -8.81
N ALA A 158 -5.77 24.64 -8.52
CA ALA A 158 -7.04 24.86 -9.16
C ALA A 158 -6.86 25.30 -10.63
N HIS A 159 -7.89 25.15 -11.47
CA HIS A 159 -7.86 25.60 -12.87
C HIS A 159 -7.50 27.08 -13.03
N ALA A 160 -7.86 27.92 -12.06
CA ALA A 160 -7.53 29.35 -12.03
C ALA A 160 -6.04 29.64 -11.68
N GLY A 161 -5.24 28.63 -11.36
CA GLY A 161 -3.84 28.75 -10.95
C GLY A 161 -3.62 28.88 -9.44
N THR A 162 -4.69 28.99 -8.64
CA THR A 162 -4.61 29.05 -7.17
C THR A 162 -4.05 27.74 -6.60
N ALA A 163 -3.01 27.83 -5.77
CA ALA A 163 -2.47 26.70 -5.04
C ALA A 163 -3.24 26.48 -3.73
N HIS A 164 -3.60 25.22 -3.48
CA HIS A 164 -4.25 24.76 -2.25
C HIS A 164 -3.28 23.85 -1.51
N HIS A 165 -3.10 24.12 -0.23
CA HIS A 165 -2.12 23.47 0.64
C HIS A 165 -2.87 22.73 1.75
N LEU A 166 -2.69 21.40 1.81
CA LEU A 166 -3.18 20.55 2.89
C LEU A 166 -1.98 20.04 3.67
N LYS A 167 -1.88 20.42 4.95
CA LYS A 167 -0.81 19.99 5.86
C LYS A 167 -1.34 18.98 6.85
N VAL A 168 -0.58 17.92 7.08
CA VAL A 168 -0.90 16.84 8.01
C VAL A 168 0.34 16.36 8.74
N ASP A 169 0.13 15.76 9.91
CA ASP A 169 1.16 14.96 10.57
C ASP A 169 1.03 13.50 10.15
N ILE A 170 2.15 12.83 9.93
CA ILE A 170 2.24 11.41 9.55
C ILE A 170 3.06 10.57 10.55
N GLY A 171 3.44 11.15 11.70
CA GLY A 171 3.87 10.41 12.90
C GLY A 171 5.25 9.75 12.89
N GLY A 172 5.88 9.58 11.73
CA GLY A 172 7.11 8.79 11.61
C GLY A 172 6.86 7.33 11.95
N TRP A 173 7.81 6.68 12.64
CA TRP A 173 7.76 5.23 12.90
C TRP A 173 6.56 4.75 13.72
N GLU A 174 5.78 5.66 14.33
CA GLU A 174 4.55 5.36 15.05
C GLU A 174 3.34 5.14 14.12
N ARG A 175 3.41 5.63 12.87
CA ARG A 175 2.38 5.47 11.85
C ARG A 175 3.02 4.96 10.57
N LEU A 176 2.82 3.66 10.33
CA LEU A 176 3.48 2.99 9.21
C LEU A 176 2.67 3.14 7.92
N PRO A 177 3.32 3.44 6.78
CA PRO A 177 2.68 3.43 5.46
C PRO A 177 2.43 2.00 4.98
N VAL A 178 1.66 1.89 3.90
CA VAL A 178 1.44 0.65 3.15
C VAL A 178 1.90 0.85 1.72
N ALA A 179 2.78 -0.04 1.25
CA ALA A 179 3.12 -0.17 -0.16
C ALA A 179 2.25 -1.26 -0.82
N SER A 180 1.52 -0.89 -1.87
CA SER A 180 0.83 -1.80 -2.78
C SER A 180 1.71 -1.94 -4.03
N ASP A 181 2.80 -2.66 -3.88
CA ASP A 181 3.91 -2.78 -4.85
C ASP A 181 3.67 -3.83 -5.94
N GLY A 182 2.62 -4.65 -5.78
CA GLY A 182 2.29 -5.73 -6.69
C GLY A 182 2.81 -7.09 -6.27
N VAL A 183 3.34 -7.29 -5.07
CA VAL A 183 3.76 -8.59 -4.54
C VAL A 183 2.89 -8.98 -3.34
N ILE A 184 2.16 -10.09 -3.45
CA ILE A 184 1.29 -10.57 -2.37
C ILE A 184 2.04 -11.62 -1.54
N SER A 185 2.32 -11.27 -0.28
CA SER A 185 3.00 -12.14 0.68
C SER A 185 2.14 -13.33 1.13
N GLU A 186 2.78 -14.36 1.69
CA GLU A 186 2.08 -15.53 2.22
C GLU A 186 1.15 -15.19 3.38
N GLY A 187 -0.05 -15.79 3.36
CA GLY A 187 -1.05 -15.59 4.40
C GLY A 187 -1.77 -14.25 4.30
N VAL A 188 -1.58 -13.51 3.20
CA VAL A 188 -2.17 -12.18 3.04
C VAL A 188 -2.90 -12.00 1.71
N TRP A 189 -3.74 -10.96 1.64
CA TRP A 189 -4.48 -10.58 0.44
C TRP A 189 -4.02 -9.23 -0.10
N GLY A 190 -4.22 -8.91 -1.39
CA GLY A 190 -3.85 -7.63 -1.98
C GLY A 190 -4.62 -7.29 -3.26
N ASN A 191 -4.70 -5.99 -3.57
CA ASN A 191 -5.38 -5.49 -4.75
C ASN A 191 -4.55 -5.77 -6.01
N VAL A 192 -5.20 -6.27 -7.06
CA VAL A 192 -4.60 -6.53 -8.37
C VAL A 192 -5.39 -5.78 -9.44
N PRO A 193 -4.75 -4.99 -10.33
CA PRO A 193 -3.33 -4.60 -10.33
C PRO A 193 -3.00 -3.69 -9.14
N SER A 194 -1.71 -3.52 -8.85
CA SER A 194 -1.22 -2.67 -7.75
C SER A 194 -0.53 -1.41 -8.30
N GLY A 195 0.13 -0.65 -7.43
CA GLY A 195 1.00 0.46 -7.80
C GLY A 195 0.64 1.75 -7.09
N GLU A 196 0.72 1.75 -5.77
CA GLU A 196 0.58 2.93 -4.92
C GLU A 196 1.33 2.76 -3.61
N THR A 197 1.52 3.86 -2.90
CA THR A 197 1.96 3.86 -1.50
C THR A 197 1.17 4.91 -0.75
N TYR A 198 0.63 4.55 0.40
CA TYR A 198 -0.30 5.39 1.15
C TYR A 198 -0.07 5.30 2.65
N ILE A 199 -0.61 6.27 3.38
CA ILE A 199 -0.54 6.37 4.83
C ILE A 199 -1.81 7.01 5.38
N ALA A 200 -2.26 6.56 6.54
CA ALA A 200 -3.27 7.26 7.31
C ALA A 200 -2.62 8.41 8.09
N PRO A 201 -2.98 9.68 7.84
CA PRO A 201 -2.49 10.80 8.65
C PRO A 201 -2.85 10.62 10.13
N ILE A 202 -2.08 11.28 11.01
CA ILE A 202 -2.43 11.38 12.42
C ILE A 202 -3.78 12.08 12.54
N GLU A 203 -4.72 11.41 13.19
CA GLU A 203 -6.09 11.89 13.33
C GLU A 203 -6.10 13.27 14.00
N GLY A 204 -6.88 14.20 13.45
CA GLY A 204 -6.98 15.55 14.00
C GLY A 204 -5.89 16.54 13.54
N SER A 205 -4.86 16.08 12.82
CA SER A 205 -3.74 16.96 12.40
C SER A 205 -4.01 17.76 11.12
N ALA A 206 -4.93 17.30 10.26
CA ALA A 206 -5.09 17.88 8.93
C ALA A 206 -5.68 19.30 8.96
N ASN A 207 -5.01 20.24 8.28
CA ASN A 207 -5.48 21.62 8.13
C ASN A 207 -5.15 22.15 6.73
N GLY A 208 -6.09 22.90 6.15
CA GLY A 208 -5.93 23.55 4.85
C GLY A 208 -6.91 23.02 3.80
N SER A 209 -6.51 22.97 2.54
CA SER A 209 -7.42 22.56 1.46
C SER A 209 -6.72 21.82 0.33
N VAL A 210 -7.50 21.06 -0.44
CA VAL A 210 -7.02 20.25 -1.55
C VAL A 210 -8.03 20.20 -2.70
N VAL A 211 -7.54 20.25 -3.93
CA VAL A 211 -8.33 20.19 -5.16
C VAL A 211 -8.48 18.75 -5.62
N ILE A 212 -9.72 18.30 -5.80
CA ILE A 212 -10.06 17.04 -6.46
C ILE A 212 -10.46 17.34 -7.91
N ASN A 213 -9.66 16.83 -8.86
CA ASN A 213 -9.81 17.06 -10.30
C ASN A 213 -9.59 15.77 -11.14
N GLY A 214 -9.41 14.63 -10.46
CA GLY A 214 -9.18 13.33 -11.06
C GLY A 214 -10.48 12.57 -11.29
N SER A 215 -10.90 11.86 -10.26
CA SER A 215 -12.11 11.04 -10.20
C SER A 215 -12.56 10.88 -8.75
N ILE A 216 -13.83 10.50 -8.63
CA ILE A 216 -14.54 10.10 -7.41
C ILE A 216 -15.12 8.71 -7.73
N PRO A 217 -15.41 7.82 -6.76
CA PRO A 217 -15.93 6.50 -7.08
C PRO A 217 -17.21 6.63 -7.92
N GLY A 218 -17.19 6.05 -9.13
CA GLY A 218 -18.27 6.12 -10.12
C GLY A 218 -18.33 7.40 -10.97
N LEU A 219 -17.40 8.35 -10.83
CA LEU A 219 -17.38 9.62 -11.58
C LEU A 219 -15.96 10.01 -12.01
N ILE A 220 -15.76 10.19 -13.32
CA ILE A 220 -14.58 10.88 -13.86
C ILE A 220 -14.87 12.38 -13.87
N ILE A 221 -14.03 13.18 -13.20
CA ILE A 221 -14.21 14.63 -13.19
C ILE A 221 -13.78 15.19 -14.56
N LYS A 222 -14.67 15.98 -15.18
CA LYS A 222 -14.41 16.60 -16.48
C LYS A 222 -13.29 17.61 -16.39
N ARG A 223 -12.61 17.87 -17.51
CA ARG A 223 -11.42 18.73 -17.57
C ARG A 223 -11.66 20.15 -17.03
N ASN A 224 -12.86 20.68 -17.15
CA ASN A 224 -13.25 22.03 -16.71
C ASN A 224 -14.01 22.03 -15.36
N GLU A 225 -14.11 20.88 -14.69
CA GLU A 225 -14.72 20.74 -13.38
C GLU A 225 -13.65 20.38 -12.35
N GLN A 226 -13.91 20.71 -11.09
CA GLN A 226 -13.13 20.32 -9.92
C GLN A 226 -13.97 20.65 -8.67
N ILE A 227 -13.56 20.11 -7.54
CA ILE A 227 -14.00 20.56 -6.21
C ILE A 227 -12.77 20.77 -5.33
N VAL A 228 -12.92 21.59 -4.30
CA VAL A 228 -11.93 21.88 -3.27
C VAL A 228 -12.52 21.44 -1.94
N LEU A 229 -11.77 20.60 -1.23
CA LEU A 229 -12.11 20.12 0.09
C LEU A 229 -11.30 20.89 1.13
N HIS A 230 -11.97 21.46 2.12
CA HIS A 230 -11.36 22.20 3.22
C HIS A 230 -11.40 21.38 4.51
N PHE A 231 -10.26 21.33 5.19
CA PHE A 231 -10.05 20.55 6.39
C PHE A 231 -9.62 21.45 7.54
N GLU A 232 -10.23 21.22 8.70
CA GLU A 232 -9.79 21.77 9.98
C GLU A 232 -9.76 20.66 11.01
N ARG A 233 -8.66 20.57 11.76
CA ARG A 233 -8.46 19.55 12.81
C ARG A 233 -8.81 18.14 12.33
N GLY A 234 -8.29 17.74 11.18
CA GLY A 234 -8.49 16.40 10.62
C GLY A 234 -9.84 16.17 9.94
N ARG A 235 -10.75 17.14 9.93
CA ARG A 235 -12.14 16.94 9.51
C ARG A 235 -12.51 17.86 8.35
N LEU A 236 -13.22 17.31 7.37
CA LEU A 236 -13.82 18.06 6.28
C LEU A 236 -14.86 19.03 6.84
N THR A 237 -14.68 20.32 6.59
CA THR A 237 -15.58 21.39 7.04
C THR A 237 -16.38 21.98 5.89
N TYR A 238 -15.81 22.04 4.69
CA TYR A 238 -16.42 22.72 3.55
C TYR A 238 -15.99 22.13 2.20
N ILE A 239 -16.90 22.18 1.22
CA ILE A 239 -16.68 21.75 -0.17
C ILE A 239 -17.06 22.92 -1.09
N GLU A 240 -16.17 23.33 -1.99
CA GLU A 240 -16.46 24.36 -2.98
C GLU A 240 -15.92 24.04 -4.39
N PRO A 241 -16.53 24.58 -5.46
CA PRO A 241 -17.84 25.22 -5.46
C PRO A 241 -18.97 24.19 -5.33
N ASP A 242 -20.18 24.64 -4.99
CA ASP A 242 -21.38 23.81 -5.13
C ASP A 242 -21.72 23.62 -6.61
N ASN A 243 -21.30 22.47 -7.15
CA ASN A 243 -21.46 22.09 -8.55
C ASN A 243 -21.89 20.62 -8.66
N PRO A 244 -22.21 20.12 -9.87
CA PRO A 244 -22.66 18.73 -10.03
C PRO A 244 -21.68 17.67 -9.50
N THR A 245 -20.37 17.95 -9.50
CA THR A 245 -19.36 17.04 -8.91
C THR A 245 -19.45 17.03 -7.37
N ALA A 246 -19.63 18.19 -6.73
CA ALA A 246 -19.83 18.27 -5.27
C ALA A 246 -21.14 17.59 -4.83
N GLN A 247 -22.22 17.80 -5.59
CA GLN A 247 -23.51 17.15 -5.35
C GLN A 247 -23.40 15.63 -5.50
N TYR A 248 -22.70 15.15 -6.54
CA TYR A 248 -22.43 13.73 -6.71
C TYR A 248 -21.69 13.12 -5.52
N LEU A 249 -20.62 13.77 -5.04
CA LEU A 249 -19.86 13.30 -3.87
C LEU A 249 -20.76 13.18 -2.64
N GLN A 250 -21.57 14.21 -2.37
CA GLN A 250 -22.51 14.22 -1.26
C GLN A 250 -23.55 13.11 -1.38
N GLU A 251 -24.23 13.01 -2.52
CA GLU A 251 -25.36 12.09 -2.70
C GLU A 251 -24.95 10.62 -2.82
N LYS A 252 -23.82 10.34 -3.49
CA LYS A 252 -23.44 8.96 -3.85
C LYS A 252 -22.44 8.34 -2.90
N GLN A 253 -21.60 9.14 -2.26
CA GLN A 253 -20.52 8.62 -1.42
C GLN A 253 -20.74 8.91 0.06
N ILE A 254 -21.16 10.13 0.40
CA ILE A 254 -21.27 10.59 1.80
C ILE A 254 -22.64 10.29 2.41
N LYS A 255 -23.72 10.39 1.63
CA LYS A 255 -25.11 10.29 2.13
C LYS A 255 -25.35 9.05 2.98
N GLN A 256 -24.80 7.90 2.60
CA GLN A 256 -24.96 6.66 3.36
C GLN A 256 -24.39 6.72 4.78
N ALA A 257 -23.32 7.48 5.01
CA ALA A 257 -22.76 7.68 6.34
C ALA A 257 -23.64 8.65 7.14
N MET A 258 -24.09 9.75 6.50
CA MET A 258 -24.99 10.71 7.12
C MET A 258 -26.32 10.08 7.55
N ASP A 259 -26.92 9.24 6.70
CA ASP A 259 -28.17 8.53 6.98
C ASP A 259 -28.02 7.55 8.16
N LYS A 260 -26.80 7.03 8.39
CA LYS A 260 -26.46 6.17 9.54
C LYS A 260 -26.13 6.97 10.82
N GLY A 261 -26.14 8.30 10.76
CA GLY A 261 -25.70 9.16 11.87
C GLY A 261 -24.21 9.04 12.17
N ASP A 262 -23.41 8.54 11.24
CA ASP A 262 -21.97 8.47 11.38
C ASP A 262 -21.40 9.89 11.30
N GLU A 263 -20.71 10.36 12.35
CA GLU A 263 -20.06 11.67 12.33
C GLU A 263 -18.61 11.61 11.84
N ASN A 264 -18.02 10.41 11.79
CA ASN A 264 -16.61 10.19 11.47
C ASN A 264 -16.31 10.19 9.98
N TRP A 265 -17.32 10.14 9.10
CA TRP A 265 -17.10 10.21 7.65
C TRP A 265 -16.31 11.44 7.20
N ARG A 266 -16.30 12.52 8.00
CA ARG A 266 -15.55 13.75 7.71
C ARG A 266 -14.04 13.60 7.92
N ASN A 267 -13.56 12.54 8.55
CA ASN A 267 -12.16 12.32 8.83
C ASN A 267 -11.33 12.20 7.54
N LEU A 268 -10.18 12.88 7.46
CA LEU A 268 -9.18 12.60 6.45
C LEU A 268 -8.50 11.26 6.77
N ALA A 269 -8.92 10.22 6.06
CA ALA A 269 -8.59 8.83 6.36
C ALA A 269 -7.24 8.40 5.79
N GLU A 270 -6.95 8.82 4.57
CA GLU A 270 -5.79 8.37 3.80
C GLU A 270 -5.21 9.51 2.98
N ILE A 271 -3.89 9.48 2.79
CA ILE A 271 -3.20 10.14 1.68
C ILE A 271 -2.36 9.09 0.96
N GLY A 272 -2.57 8.95 -0.35
CA GLY A 272 -1.86 7.99 -1.17
C GLY A 272 -1.29 8.59 -2.46
N ILE A 273 -0.32 7.89 -3.03
CA ILE A 273 0.41 8.30 -4.22
C ILE A 273 0.38 7.16 -5.23
N GLY A 274 -0.20 7.42 -6.40
CA GLY A 274 -0.29 6.45 -7.49
C GLY A 274 1.02 6.37 -8.28
N LEU A 275 1.43 5.13 -8.60
CA LEU A 275 2.71 4.79 -9.23
C LEU A 275 2.56 3.88 -10.46
N ASN A 276 1.39 3.29 -10.72
CA ASN A 276 1.20 2.40 -11.85
C ASN A 276 1.20 3.17 -13.19
N PRO A 277 2.23 2.99 -14.04
CA PRO A 277 2.35 3.74 -15.28
C PRO A 277 1.37 3.29 -16.36
N ALA A 278 0.77 2.10 -16.26
CA ALA A 278 -0.16 1.56 -17.23
C ALA A 278 -1.58 2.16 -17.10
N VAL A 279 -1.90 2.80 -15.97
CA VAL A 279 -3.16 3.53 -15.79
C VAL A 279 -3.06 4.91 -16.46
N HIS A 280 -3.26 4.93 -17.78
CA HIS A 280 -3.16 6.16 -18.57
C HIS A 280 -4.40 7.06 -18.51
N ARG A 281 -5.55 6.50 -18.11
CA ARG A 281 -6.83 7.19 -18.09
C ARG A 281 -7.63 6.72 -16.89
N LEU A 282 -8.15 7.68 -16.14
CA LEU A 282 -9.10 7.44 -15.06
C LEU A 282 -10.42 6.93 -15.63
N THR A 283 -11.08 6.08 -14.86
CA THR A 283 -12.26 5.31 -15.26
C THR A 283 -13.45 5.54 -14.33
N GLY A 284 -13.23 6.14 -13.16
CA GLY A 284 -14.20 6.18 -12.06
C GLY A 284 -14.22 4.89 -11.24
N ASN A 285 -13.44 3.87 -11.60
CA ASN A 285 -13.23 2.71 -10.74
C ASN A 285 -12.03 2.97 -9.84
N MET A 286 -12.31 3.18 -8.56
CA MET A 286 -11.31 3.66 -7.62
C MET A 286 -10.15 2.68 -7.41
N LEU A 287 -10.44 1.37 -7.43
CA LEU A 287 -9.44 0.30 -7.35
C LEU A 287 -8.28 0.49 -8.32
N PHE A 288 -8.53 1.09 -9.50
CA PHE A 288 -7.51 1.34 -10.52
C PHE A 288 -7.07 2.80 -10.56
N ASP A 289 -8.00 3.73 -10.36
CA ASP A 289 -7.75 5.17 -10.48
C ASP A 289 -6.77 5.68 -9.40
N GLU A 290 -6.84 5.16 -8.16
CA GLU A 290 -5.93 5.51 -7.05
C GLU A 290 -4.46 5.13 -7.34
N LYS A 291 -4.26 4.06 -8.12
CA LYS A 291 -2.94 3.56 -8.51
C LYS A 291 -2.30 4.36 -9.64
N ALA A 292 -3.00 5.33 -10.24
CA ALA A 292 -2.51 5.96 -11.45
C ALA A 292 -1.20 6.72 -11.24
N ALA A 293 -0.17 6.44 -12.05
CA ALA A 293 1.05 7.21 -11.98
C ALA A 293 0.77 8.71 -12.20
N LYS A 294 1.50 9.56 -11.47
CA LYS A 294 1.38 11.03 -11.50
C LYS A 294 0.10 11.60 -10.87
N THR A 295 -0.60 10.79 -10.08
CA THR A 295 -1.68 11.23 -9.22
C THR A 295 -1.34 11.02 -7.75
N ALA A 296 -2.10 11.69 -6.90
CA ALA A 296 -2.28 11.32 -5.50
C ALA A 296 -3.77 11.10 -5.28
N HIS A 297 -4.12 10.59 -4.13
CA HIS A 297 -5.50 10.53 -3.68
C HIS A 297 -5.57 10.83 -2.20
N ILE A 298 -6.75 11.25 -1.77
CA ILE A 298 -7.10 11.31 -0.37
C ILE A 298 -8.40 10.57 -0.14
N ALA A 299 -8.58 10.02 1.06
CA ALA A 299 -9.82 9.36 1.44
C ALA A 299 -10.53 10.08 2.57
N LEU A 300 -11.86 10.02 2.55
CA LEU A 300 -12.73 10.39 3.68
C LEU A 300 -13.24 9.14 4.39
N GLY A 301 -13.30 9.18 5.73
CA GLY A 301 -13.95 8.17 6.56
C GLY A 301 -12.99 7.29 7.37
N SER A 302 -13.15 5.97 7.25
CA SER A 302 -12.51 4.98 8.12
C SER A 302 -11.05 4.77 7.76
N ASN A 303 -10.17 4.68 8.75
CA ASN A 303 -8.75 4.39 8.56
C ASN A 303 -8.22 3.30 9.50
N THR A 304 -9.11 2.53 10.13
CA THR A 304 -8.74 1.46 11.08
C THR A 304 -7.96 0.32 10.46
N PHE A 305 -8.16 0.07 9.17
CA PHE A 305 -7.46 -0.95 8.36
C PHE A 305 -6.15 -0.44 7.73
N MET A 306 -5.55 0.60 8.31
CA MET A 306 -4.27 1.16 7.84
C MET A 306 -3.50 1.85 8.97
N GLY A 307 -3.69 1.37 10.20
CA GLY A 307 -3.02 1.86 11.40
C GLY A 307 -3.67 3.09 12.04
N GLY A 308 -4.78 3.58 11.47
CA GLY A 308 -5.58 4.66 12.04
C GLY A 308 -6.54 4.23 13.15
N ARG A 309 -7.20 5.20 13.77
CA ARG A 309 -8.09 4.99 14.92
C ARG A 309 -9.55 5.39 14.70
N VAL A 310 -9.87 5.96 13.54
CA VAL A 310 -11.22 6.44 13.25
C VAL A 310 -11.95 5.39 12.43
N ASP A 311 -13.03 4.86 12.99
CA ASP A 311 -13.97 4.01 12.28
C ASP A 311 -15.14 4.83 11.72
N SER A 312 -15.59 4.46 10.53
CA SER A 312 -16.67 5.13 9.79
C SER A 312 -17.33 4.14 8.83
N ALA A 313 -18.59 4.39 8.49
CA ALA A 313 -19.37 3.60 7.55
C ALA A 313 -18.87 3.70 6.10
N ILE A 314 -17.92 4.59 5.81
CA ILE A 314 -17.37 4.79 4.46
C ILE A 314 -15.84 4.86 4.49
N HIS A 315 -15.25 4.56 3.34
CA HIS A 315 -13.92 4.96 2.95
C HIS A 315 -14.02 5.43 1.49
N CYS A 316 -13.81 6.72 1.25
CA CYS A 316 -14.08 7.33 -0.06
C CYS A 316 -12.84 8.02 -0.59
N ASP A 317 -12.08 7.32 -1.42
CA ASP A 317 -10.92 7.87 -2.11
C ASP A 317 -11.32 8.81 -3.24
N MET A 318 -10.50 9.83 -3.45
CA MET A 318 -10.71 10.85 -4.46
C MET A 318 -9.37 11.25 -5.07
N VAL A 319 -9.29 11.20 -6.41
CA VAL A 319 -8.02 11.31 -7.14
C VAL A 319 -7.70 12.76 -7.49
N ILE A 320 -6.42 13.10 -7.35
CA ILE A 320 -5.81 14.41 -7.57
C ILE A 320 -4.74 14.26 -8.65
N LYS A 321 -4.87 15.01 -9.73
CA LYS A 321 -3.91 15.01 -10.85
C LYS A 321 -2.78 16.00 -10.58
N ALA A 322 -1.56 15.60 -10.94
CA ALA A 322 -0.36 16.43 -10.88
C ALA A 322 -0.09 17.10 -9.51
N PRO A 323 -0.19 16.37 -8.38
CA PRO A 323 0.06 16.91 -7.05
C PRO A 323 1.55 17.28 -6.87
N THR A 324 1.84 18.13 -5.90
CA THR A 324 3.17 18.24 -5.30
C THR A 324 3.08 17.77 -3.85
N ILE A 325 3.99 16.89 -3.43
CA ILE A 325 4.02 16.33 -2.08
C ILE A 325 5.38 16.63 -1.48
N ILE A 326 5.35 17.24 -0.30
CA ILE A 326 6.53 17.65 0.45
C ILE A 326 6.46 16.95 1.80
N VAL A 327 7.54 16.29 2.21
CA VAL A 327 7.63 15.62 3.52
C VAL A 327 8.82 16.20 4.26
N ASP A 328 8.58 16.73 5.47
CA ASP A 328 9.59 17.42 6.30
C ASP A 328 10.41 18.47 5.51
N GLY A 329 9.73 19.24 4.66
CA GLY A 329 10.32 20.29 3.83
C GLY A 329 11.02 19.80 2.55
N LYS A 330 11.13 18.49 2.34
CA LYS A 330 11.77 17.89 1.15
C LYS A 330 10.72 17.49 0.12
N THR A 331 10.93 17.86 -1.14
CA THR A 331 9.95 17.58 -2.21
C THR A 331 10.06 16.13 -2.67
N LEU A 332 9.06 15.31 -2.33
CA LEU A 332 8.95 13.92 -2.74
C LEU A 332 8.34 13.77 -4.13
N VAL A 333 7.28 14.52 -4.41
CA VAL A 333 6.59 14.54 -5.70
C VAL A 333 6.47 15.98 -6.15
N HIS A 334 6.81 16.29 -7.40
CA HIS A 334 6.62 17.60 -7.99
C HIS A 334 5.78 17.51 -9.26
N ARG A 335 4.56 18.07 -9.23
CA ARG A 335 3.59 18.04 -10.34
C ARG A 335 3.39 16.62 -10.90
N GLY A 336 3.18 15.67 -10.01
CA GLY A 336 2.99 14.24 -10.29
C GLY A 336 4.26 13.48 -10.67
N ARG A 337 5.45 14.09 -10.64
CA ARG A 337 6.71 13.37 -10.91
C ARG A 337 7.45 13.11 -9.62
N LEU A 338 7.83 11.85 -9.38
CA LEU A 338 8.67 11.47 -8.26
C LEU A 338 10.02 12.21 -8.32
N ARG A 339 10.44 12.76 -7.19
CA ARG A 339 11.69 13.52 -6.97
C ARG A 339 12.47 12.97 -5.78
N PHE A 340 12.39 11.66 -5.57
CA PHE A 340 13.14 11.00 -4.51
C PHE A 340 14.64 11.23 -4.66
N MET A 341 15.27 11.73 -3.61
CA MET A 341 16.72 11.87 -3.50
C MET A 341 17.22 10.96 -2.40
N GLU A 342 18.01 9.96 -2.76
CA GLU A 342 18.46 8.93 -1.83
C GLU A 342 19.22 9.52 -0.63
N SER A 343 20.10 10.49 -0.87
CA SER A 343 20.88 11.17 0.15
C SER A 343 20.05 11.94 1.19
N GLU A 344 18.76 12.20 0.92
CA GLU A 344 17.88 12.87 1.87
C GLU A 344 17.14 11.91 2.82
N TRP A 345 17.02 10.63 2.45
CA TRP A 345 16.14 9.66 3.12
C TRP A 345 16.80 8.34 3.47
N ARG A 346 17.98 8.07 2.91
CA ARG A 346 18.82 6.91 3.22
C ARG A 346 20.17 7.40 3.71
N GLU A 347 20.37 7.32 5.02
CA GLU A 347 21.59 7.77 5.65
C GLU A 347 22.76 6.87 5.30
N SER A 348 23.92 7.48 5.19
CA SER A 348 25.17 6.76 5.34
C SER A 348 25.59 6.80 6.81
N TYR A 349 26.02 5.66 7.35
CA TYR A 349 26.66 5.63 8.68
C TYR A 349 27.83 6.63 8.79
N THR A 350 28.49 6.97 7.67
CA THR A 350 29.59 7.95 7.66
C THR A 350 29.15 9.36 8.06
N GLN A 351 27.87 9.69 7.88
CA GLN A 351 27.27 10.99 8.20
C GLN A 351 26.74 11.07 9.64
N VAL A 352 26.72 9.94 10.36
CA VAL A 352 26.24 9.90 11.75
C VAL A 352 27.26 10.59 12.67
N SER A 353 26.79 11.62 13.36
CA SER A 353 27.54 12.26 14.45
C SER A 353 27.38 11.46 15.74
N LEU A 354 28.46 10.83 16.22
CA LEU A 354 28.41 10.11 17.49
C LEU A 354 28.23 11.05 18.69
N LEU A 355 28.59 12.32 18.59
CA LEU A 355 28.43 13.29 19.69
C LEU A 355 26.98 13.48 20.14
N GLU A 356 26.04 13.31 19.22
CA GLU A 356 24.60 13.41 19.47
C GLU A 356 23.94 12.03 19.64
N SER A 357 24.72 10.96 19.49
CA SER A 357 24.23 9.60 19.51
C SER A 357 24.22 9.04 20.93
N PRO A 358 23.08 8.50 21.41
CA PRO A 358 23.08 7.79 22.69
C PRO A 358 23.99 6.55 22.69
N LEU A 359 24.28 6.02 21.50
CA LEU A 359 25.19 4.89 21.31
C LEU A 359 26.66 5.27 21.52
N GLN A 360 26.99 6.54 21.73
CA GLN A 360 28.34 6.93 22.14
C GLN A 360 28.63 6.49 23.57
N ALA A 361 27.67 6.67 24.48
CA ALA A 361 27.82 6.34 25.90
C ALA A 361 27.35 4.92 26.25
N ALA A 362 26.51 4.31 25.40
CA ALA A 362 26.01 2.95 25.63
C ALA A 362 27.14 1.93 25.78
N THR A 363 26.96 0.99 26.70
CA THR A 363 27.89 -0.14 26.91
C THR A 363 27.38 -1.38 26.20
N SER A 364 26.07 -1.60 26.21
CA SER A 364 25.46 -2.81 25.67
C SER A 364 24.29 -2.50 24.74
N VAL A 365 24.02 -3.44 23.82
CA VAL A 365 22.84 -3.41 22.94
C VAL A 365 22.12 -4.76 22.97
N ALA A 366 20.83 -4.74 22.67
CA ALA A 366 20.00 -5.94 22.53
C ALA A 366 19.01 -5.75 21.39
N ARG A 367 18.54 -6.84 20.77
CA ARG A 367 17.43 -6.75 19.80
C ARG A 367 16.18 -6.21 20.50
N SER A 368 15.44 -5.34 19.84
CA SER A 368 14.23 -4.73 20.41
C SER A 368 13.00 -5.65 20.38
N GLY A 369 13.07 -6.75 19.61
CA GLY A 369 11.93 -7.59 19.25
C GLY A 369 11.18 -7.11 18.01
N THR A 370 11.51 -5.93 17.47
CA THR A 370 11.02 -5.51 16.15
C THR A 370 11.52 -6.46 15.08
N GLU A 371 10.62 -6.93 14.24
CA GLU A 371 10.95 -7.89 13.19
C GLU A 371 11.85 -7.25 12.13
N ALA A 372 12.88 -8.00 11.73
CA ALA A 372 13.80 -7.60 10.70
C ALA A 372 14.06 -8.78 9.76
N VAL A 373 14.19 -8.48 8.47
CA VAL A 373 14.52 -9.46 7.43
C VAL A 373 15.83 -9.08 6.76
N SER A 374 16.56 -10.10 6.30
CA SER A 374 17.76 -9.92 5.51
C SER A 374 17.54 -10.51 4.12
N GLN A 375 17.67 -9.68 3.09
CA GLN A 375 17.57 -10.09 1.69
C GLN A 375 18.79 -9.57 0.95
N ASN A 376 19.48 -10.44 0.20
CA ASN A 376 20.73 -10.08 -0.52
C ASN A 376 21.78 -9.38 0.38
N HIS A 377 21.90 -9.82 1.63
CA HIS A 377 22.79 -9.24 2.64
C HIS A 377 22.45 -7.80 3.07
N LEU A 378 21.26 -7.30 2.74
CA LEU A 378 20.75 -6.02 3.19
C LEU A 378 19.76 -6.24 4.33
N LEU A 379 19.95 -5.53 5.43
CA LEU A 379 19.04 -5.55 6.57
C LEU A 379 17.88 -4.58 6.37
N SER A 380 16.66 -5.06 6.61
CA SER A 380 15.45 -4.26 6.56
C SER A 380 14.63 -4.42 7.83
N ARG A 381 14.01 -3.33 8.29
CA ARG A 381 12.92 -3.36 9.27
C ARG A 381 11.66 -3.84 8.57
N VAL A 382 10.97 -4.82 9.15
CA VAL A 382 9.64 -5.22 8.67
C VAL A 382 8.60 -4.24 9.21
N LEU A 383 7.76 -3.72 8.31
CA LEU A 383 6.64 -2.86 8.61
C LEU A 383 5.36 -3.70 8.58
N ARG A 384 4.65 -3.74 9.70
CA ARG A 384 3.33 -4.38 9.82
C ARG A 384 2.30 -3.33 10.26
N PRO A 385 1.80 -2.51 9.33
CA PRO A 385 0.76 -1.55 9.65
C PRO A 385 -0.54 -2.24 10.11
N GLU A 386 -0.80 -3.47 9.61
CA GLU A 386 -1.96 -4.28 10.00
C GLU A 386 -1.75 -5.79 9.70
N PRO A 387 -2.57 -6.70 10.28
CA PRO A 387 -2.58 -8.10 9.91
C PRO A 387 -2.86 -8.28 8.41
N GLY A 388 -1.97 -8.95 7.68
CA GLY A 388 -2.14 -9.15 6.24
C GLY A 388 -1.48 -8.08 5.35
N ARG A 389 -0.75 -7.11 5.91
CA ARG A 389 0.11 -6.21 5.12
C ARG A 389 1.51 -6.24 5.69
N VAL A 390 2.47 -6.62 4.86
CA VAL A 390 3.88 -6.71 5.23
C VAL A 390 4.67 -5.97 4.19
N SER A 391 5.45 -5.00 4.66
CA SER A 391 6.48 -4.38 3.84
C SER A 391 7.81 -4.35 4.59
N ALA A 392 8.88 -3.92 3.93
CA ALA A 392 10.19 -3.88 4.52
C ALA A 392 11.00 -2.70 4.01
N CYS A 393 11.60 -1.95 4.93
CA CYS A 393 12.50 -0.87 4.60
C CYS A 393 13.95 -1.17 4.98
N PHE A 394 14.86 -1.02 4.02
CA PHE A 394 16.30 -1.10 4.25
C PHE A 394 16.78 -0.03 5.25
N ILE A 395 17.76 -0.42 6.06
CA ILE A 395 18.45 0.50 6.99
C ILE A 395 19.50 1.29 6.23
N GLY A 396 19.30 2.61 6.13
CA GLY A 396 20.22 3.51 5.43
C GLY A 396 20.43 3.15 3.96
N ASN A 397 21.56 3.60 3.41
CA ASN A 397 22.00 3.24 2.07
C ASN A 397 22.56 1.80 2.01
N ASP A 398 22.86 1.30 0.80
CA ASP A 398 23.30 -0.09 0.60
C ASP A 398 24.54 -0.49 1.42
N GLU A 399 25.53 0.39 1.54
CA GLU A 399 26.74 0.14 2.32
C GLU A 399 26.41 0.01 3.82
N THR A 400 25.63 0.96 4.33
CA THR A 400 25.13 0.94 5.72
C THR A 400 24.32 -0.31 6.00
N SER A 401 23.42 -0.69 5.09
CA SER A 401 22.54 -1.84 5.26
C SER A 401 23.30 -3.17 5.30
N LYS A 402 24.40 -3.29 4.54
CA LYS A 402 25.31 -4.46 4.58
C LYS A 402 26.05 -4.56 5.90
N LEU A 403 26.59 -3.45 6.40
CA LEU A 403 27.24 -3.42 7.71
C LEU A 403 26.23 -3.73 8.82
N ALA A 404 25.04 -3.15 8.73
CA ALA A 404 23.95 -3.38 9.67
C ALA A 404 23.52 -4.86 9.67
N HIS A 405 23.42 -5.51 8.51
CA HIS A 405 23.17 -6.94 8.40
C HIS A 405 24.21 -7.78 9.17
N GLY A 406 25.50 -7.49 8.96
CA GLY A 406 26.59 -8.17 9.66
C GLY A 406 26.49 -8.00 11.18
N LEU A 407 26.40 -6.74 11.65
CA LEU A 407 26.34 -6.43 13.08
C LEU A 407 25.09 -6.96 13.77
N TYR A 408 23.91 -6.75 13.17
CA TYR A 408 22.65 -7.27 13.71
C TYR A 408 22.60 -8.79 13.70
N GLY A 409 23.29 -9.44 12.76
CA GLY A 409 23.44 -10.90 12.71
C GLY A 409 24.20 -11.48 13.91
N LEU A 410 25.14 -10.73 14.48
CA LEU A 410 25.90 -11.13 15.66
C LEU A 410 25.10 -11.01 16.97
N LEU A 411 24.08 -10.14 17.00
CA LEU A 411 23.27 -9.93 18.21
C LEU A 411 22.45 -11.18 18.56
N PRO A 412 22.38 -11.58 19.85
CA PRO A 412 21.57 -12.71 20.29
C PRO A 412 20.11 -12.57 19.86
N ARG A 413 19.45 -13.68 19.51
CA ARG A 413 18.06 -13.67 19.04
C ARG A 413 17.05 -13.48 20.18
N ASP A 414 17.40 -13.92 21.39
CA ASP A 414 16.51 -13.93 22.55
C ASP A 414 16.47 -12.58 23.28
N SER A 415 16.80 -11.50 22.58
CA SER A 415 16.90 -10.12 23.11
C SER A 415 17.83 -9.99 24.33
N GLU A 416 18.80 -10.90 24.45
CA GLU A 416 19.86 -10.79 25.45
C GLU A 416 20.80 -9.61 25.13
N TRP A 417 21.30 -8.99 26.19
CA TRP A 417 22.23 -7.88 26.09
C TRP A 417 23.64 -8.39 25.73
N MET A 418 24.26 -7.72 24.78
CA MET A 418 25.63 -7.94 24.33
C MET A 418 26.43 -6.65 24.50
N GLU A 419 27.66 -6.76 25.00
CA GLU A 419 28.56 -5.61 25.09
C GLU A 419 28.97 -5.14 23.70
N ILE A 420 28.92 -3.83 23.46
CA ILE A 420 29.27 -3.24 22.17
C ILE A 420 30.74 -3.53 21.83
N SER A 421 31.62 -3.65 22.84
CA SER A 421 33.03 -3.99 22.65
C SER A 421 33.24 -5.34 21.95
N ASP A 422 32.34 -6.30 22.16
CA ASP A 422 32.45 -7.64 21.60
C ASP A 422 32.16 -7.64 20.08
N LEU A 423 31.45 -6.62 19.60
CA LEU A 423 31.16 -6.42 18.18
C LEU A 423 32.37 -5.85 17.41
N PHE A 424 33.32 -5.20 18.08
CA PHE A 424 34.50 -4.61 17.42
C PHE A 424 35.41 -5.68 16.81
N GLY A 425 35.69 -6.75 17.57
CA GLY A 425 36.55 -7.84 17.10
C GLY A 425 35.89 -8.74 16.04
N SER A 426 34.56 -8.78 16.02
CA SER A 426 33.78 -9.71 15.19
C SER A 426 33.40 -9.14 13.81
N SER A 427 33.47 -7.82 13.62
CA SER A 427 32.91 -7.12 12.45
C SER A 427 33.93 -6.62 11.43
N ASN A 428 35.24 -6.83 11.64
CA ASN A 428 36.34 -6.25 10.84
C ASN A 428 36.20 -4.72 10.63
N SER A 429 35.41 -4.04 11.45
CA SER A 429 35.10 -2.62 11.37
C SER A 429 35.65 -1.91 12.60
N ASP A 430 36.08 -0.66 12.45
CA ASP A 430 36.57 0.12 13.59
C ASP A 430 35.43 0.45 14.59
N PRO A 431 35.75 0.72 15.86
CA PRO A 431 34.75 0.99 16.90
C PRO A 431 33.75 2.11 16.58
N ASP A 432 34.19 3.17 15.89
CA ASP A 432 33.31 4.29 15.55
C ASP A 432 32.33 3.88 14.46
N THR A 433 32.79 3.16 13.44
CA THR A 433 31.93 2.58 12.41
C THR A 433 30.86 1.69 13.03
N VAL A 434 31.23 0.79 13.95
CA VAL A 434 30.27 -0.08 14.65
C VAL A 434 29.21 0.74 15.38
N ARG A 435 29.60 1.76 16.15
CA ARG A 435 28.64 2.61 16.88
C ARG A 435 27.74 3.43 15.96
N ARG A 436 28.27 3.95 14.84
CA ARG A 436 27.48 4.71 13.85
C ARG A 436 26.44 3.84 13.17
N VAL A 437 26.79 2.61 12.82
CA VAL A 437 25.84 1.66 12.23
C VAL A 437 24.80 1.24 13.27
N LEU A 438 25.20 0.92 14.51
CA LEU A 438 24.26 0.61 15.58
C LEU A 438 23.29 1.77 15.87
N HIS A 439 23.75 3.02 15.77
CA HIS A 439 22.86 4.18 15.89
C HIS A 439 21.76 4.15 14.84
N LEU A 440 22.07 3.88 13.57
CA LEU A 440 21.04 3.76 12.53
C LEU A 440 20.14 2.55 12.75
N VAL A 441 20.68 1.41 13.19
CA VAL A 441 19.87 0.24 13.55
C VAL A 441 18.89 0.57 14.70
N TRP A 442 19.32 1.41 15.64
CA TRP A 442 18.49 1.92 16.74
C TRP A 442 17.44 2.93 16.26
N GLU A 443 17.77 3.87 15.36
CA GLU A 443 16.80 4.82 14.79
C GLU A 443 15.68 4.11 14.01
N TYR A 444 16.00 2.97 13.41
CA TYR A 444 15.02 2.08 12.77
C TYR A 444 14.27 1.19 13.79
N GLY A 445 14.56 1.31 15.09
CA GLY A 445 13.86 0.64 16.17
C GLY A 445 14.19 -0.84 16.32
N LEU A 446 15.28 -1.34 15.72
CA LEU A 446 15.62 -2.77 15.75
C LEU A 446 16.43 -3.20 16.98
N ILE A 447 17.04 -2.25 17.68
CA ILE A 447 17.82 -2.51 18.90
C ILE A 447 17.44 -1.54 20.00
N ASN A 448 17.67 -1.98 21.24
CA ASN A 448 17.71 -1.15 22.43
C ASN A 448 19.16 -0.98 22.89
N TYR A 449 19.45 0.09 23.63
CA TYR A 449 20.75 0.36 24.21
C TYR A 449 20.63 0.62 25.72
N ARG A 450 21.73 0.43 26.46
CA ARG A 450 21.84 0.81 27.87
C ARG A 450 23.24 1.29 28.22
#